data_AF-A0A2D5W5R2-F1
#
_entry.id   AF-A0A2D5W5R2-F1
#
_cell.length_a   1.000
_cell.length_b   1.000
_cell.length_c   1.000
_cell.angle_alpha   90.00
_cell.angle_beta   90.00
_cell.angle_gamma   90.00
#
_symmetry.space_group_name_H-M   'P 1'
#
loop_
_entity.id
_entity.type
_entity.pdbx_description
1 polymer ?
#
loop_
_entity_poly.entity_id
_entity_poly.type
_entity_poly.pdbx_seq_one_letter_code
_entity_poly.pdbx_strand_id
1 'polypeptide(L)'
;MLGEFMRSPIRTFLAASLLAPLAAGQDLPIAPDQFNLFSALSVGYQWGSDVQGVVACGGDFLADGFSLHAVPGAGPGTGVSLYAGGTVTFGASGAGAQINNGGIEAGGDIYLQYTGTFGALSGGGNCALVAGQIQGDVTIAGTFTGNTLDVGGSITESVPFTPSIDFSGYEDYYLRLADAYAGLPHDVNWIDDYGNIRMQLGPGLNVARVSLSTIARSHSFTVDGPPGAILVINAMGNSAEFSSLTWNLSGGVERRDIAINAFEALKGTLAGGNHVTLLAPRAQLTFLQGLLTGNLIVRGLRGVGQLNDGPWRGFYYSPNDGSPGTDVCGSTPNSTTLPAIMACTGSNSFTANDVTLRAIQLPPGEFSIFYYGRAPAYAPLGLGYRCIGGGGYTRLPVLLSGGGGVLTYPLDLHNLPPGPHAAISIGETIYFQAWYRDPQDIYPHNNLSNAIKISFGP
;
A
#
# COMPACT_ATOMS: atom_id res chain seq x y z
N MET A 1 -39.85 -45.87 14.05
CA MET A 1 -38.73 -45.54 14.96
C MET A 1 -37.45 -45.90 14.23
N LEU A 2 -36.95 -45.05 13.34
CA LEU A 2 -36.00 -43.93 13.58
C LEU A 2 -34.64 -44.41 14.10
N GLY A 3 -33.60 -44.28 13.26
CA GLY A 3 -32.23 -44.05 13.71
C GLY A 3 -31.13 -44.81 12.99
N GLU A 4 -30.90 -44.54 11.70
CA GLU A 4 -29.66 -44.90 11.00
C GLU A 4 -28.96 -43.59 10.54
N PHE A 5 -27.62 -43.60 10.55
CA PHE A 5 -26.67 -42.57 10.10
C PHE A 5 -26.46 -41.31 10.97
N MET A 6 -25.29 -41.24 11.62
CA MET A 6 -24.30 -40.18 11.34
C MET A 6 -22.95 -40.51 12.00
N ARG A 7 -21.96 -40.91 11.19
CA ARG A 7 -20.55 -40.58 11.42
C ARG A 7 -20.36 -39.16 10.87
N SER A 8 -19.93 -38.21 11.70
CA SER A 8 -19.47 -36.89 11.26
C SER A 8 -18.05 -36.66 11.79
N PRO A 9 -17.08 -36.28 10.96
CA PRO A 9 -15.72 -36.02 11.40
C PRO A 9 -15.60 -34.62 12.00
N ILE A 10 -14.95 -34.56 13.15
CA ILE A 10 -14.37 -33.37 13.76
C ILE A 10 -13.39 -32.75 12.76
N ARG A 11 -13.79 -31.69 12.08
CA ARG A 11 -12.91 -30.69 11.45
C ARG A 11 -13.60 -29.34 11.54
N THR A 12 -12.80 -28.29 11.63
CA THR A 12 -13.18 -26.86 11.63
C THR A 12 -13.41 -26.23 13.00
N PHE A 13 -12.36 -26.21 13.82
CA PHE A 13 -12.13 -25.18 14.82
C PHE A 13 -10.64 -24.83 14.80
N LEU A 14 -10.23 -24.05 13.80
CA LEU A 14 -8.99 -23.25 13.79
C LEU A 14 -8.94 -22.43 12.48
N ALA A 15 -9.82 -21.43 12.33
CA ALA A 15 -9.73 -20.46 11.23
C ALA A 15 -10.24 -19.05 11.62
N ALA A 16 -10.44 -18.79 12.91
CA ALA A 16 -11.02 -17.53 13.40
C ALA A 16 -9.97 -16.54 13.94
N SER A 17 -8.67 -16.75 13.68
CA SER A 17 -7.59 -15.87 14.17
C SER A 17 -6.72 -15.24 13.08
N LEU A 18 -7.15 -15.26 11.82
CA LEU A 18 -6.41 -14.70 10.67
C LEU A 18 -7.16 -13.57 9.94
N LEU A 19 -8.29 -13.13 10.48
CA LEU A 19 -9.12 -12.05 9.90
C LEU A 19 -9.11 -10.80 10.81
N ALA A 20 -7.92 -10.35 11.19
CA ALA A 20 -7.78 -8.92 11.48
C ALA A 20 -7.85 -8.23 10.09
N PRO A 21 -8.88 -7.41 9.81
CA PRO A 21 -8.97 -6.74 8.53
C PRO A 21 -7.71 -5.88 8.31
N LEU A 22 -7.47 -5.49 7.07
CA LEU A 22 -6.54 -4.42 6.63
C LEU A 22 -6.77 -3.04 7.33
N ALA A 23 -7.44 -3.00 8.48
CA ALA A 23 -7.81 -1.85 9.29
C ALA A 23 -6.63 -1.08 9.92
N ALA A 24 -5.40 -1.53 9.71
CA ALA A 24 -4.19 -0.85 10.18
C ALA A 24 -3.41 -0.19 9.04
N GLY A 25 -4.10 0.36 8.04
CA GLY A 25 -3.67 1.67 7.54
C GLY A 25 -4.00 2.68 8.64
N GLN A 26 -3.09 2.87 9.62
CA GLN A 26 -3.02 4.18 10.27
C GLN A 26 -2.89 5.23 9.15
N ASP A 27 -3.34 6.47 9.36
CA ASP A 27 -3.27 7.54 8.36
C ASP A 27 -1.81 7.73 7.88
N LEU A 28 -1.38 6.93 6.90
CA LEU A 28 -0.03 6.97 6.37
C LEU A 28 0.06 8.26 5.56
N PRO A 29 0.99 9.16 5.90
CA PRO A 29 1.03 10.51 5.33
C PRO A 29 1.38 10.50 3.83
N ILE A 30 2.03 9.44 3.35
CA ILE A 30 2.40 9.20 1.97
C ILE A 30 1.79 7.87 1.51
N ALA A 31 1.28 7.83 0.29
CA ALA A 31 0.72 6.58 -0.22
C ALA A 31 1.84 5.50 -0.39
N PRO A 32 1.62 4.23 0.01
CA PRO A 32 2.69 3.23 0.08
C PRO A 32 3.36 2.86 -1.25
N ASP A 33 2.71 3.09 -2.39
CA ASP A 33 3.28 2.87 -3.72
C ASP A 33 4.32 3.94 -4.11
N GLN A 34 4.32 5.08 -3.41
CA GLN A 34 5.13 6.25 -3.76
C GLN A 34 6.60 6.11 -3.32
N PHE A 35 6.94 5.08 -2.53
CA PHE A 35 8.33 4.73 -2.25
C PHE A 35 8.84 3.76 -3.31
N ASN A 36 9.83 4.19 -4.09
CA ASN A 36 10.53 3.32 -5.04
C ASN A 36 11.33 2.25 -4.27
N LEU A 37 11.88 2.63 -3.12
CA LEU A 37 12.50 1.74 -2.12
C LEU A 37 11.94 2.03 -0.74
N PHE A 38 11.43 1.00 -0.07
CA PHE A 38 11.20 1.01 1.37
C PHE A 38 12.02 -0.07 2.05
N SER A 39 12.70 0.31 3.13
CA SER A 39 13.42 -0.60 4.01
C SER A 39 13.06 -0.36 5.47
N ALA A 40 12.65 -1.40 6.21
CA ALA A 40 12.38 -1.25 7.65
C ALA A 40 13.66 -0.92 8.46
N LEU A 41 14.81 -1.39 7.99
CA LEU A 41 16.14 -1.18 8.57
C LEU A 41 16.99 -0.30 7.64
N SER A 42 18.30 -0.28 7.89
CA SER A 42 19.28 0.49 7.11
C SER A 42 19.37 0.08 5.64
N VAL A 43 19.73 1.05 4.80
CA VAL A 43 20.07 0.88 3.38
C VAL A 43 21.52 1.28 3.16
N GLY A 44 22.30 0.39 2.51
CA GLY A 44 23.72 0.62 2.22
C GLY A 44 24.07 0.45 0.74
N TYR A 45 24.35 1.55 0.05
CA TYR A 45 24.79 1.61 -1.34
C TYR A 45 26.24 2.11 -1.47
N GLN A 46 27.18 1.23 -1.19
CA GLN A 46 28.61 1.52 -1.41
C GLN A 46 28.97 1.11 -2.83
N TRP A 47 29.85 1.85 -3.50
CA TRP A 47 30.42 1.63 -4.84
C TRP A 47 29.55 2.09 -6.02
N GLY A 48 28.65 3.04 -5.80
CA GLY A 48 27.86 3.71 -6.82
C GLY A 48 26.64 2.93 -7.33
N SER A 49 25.53 3.66 -7.48
CA SER A 49 24.24 3.15 -7.99
C SER A 49 23.28 4.31 -8.24
N ASP A 50 22.05 4.01 -8.65
CA ASP A 50 20.99 5.01 -8.70
C ASP A 50 19.60 4.46 -8.34
N VAL A 51 18.78 5.35 -7.79
CA VAL A 51 17.35 5.14 -7.55
C VAL A 51 16.60 6.30 -8.19
N GLN A 52 15.71 6.00 -9.14
CA GLN A 52 15.02 7.01 -9.94
C GLN A 52 13.95 7.77 -9.17
N GLY A 53 13.35 7.14 -8.14
CA GLY A 53 12.34 7.74 -7.28
C GLY A 53 12.79 7.99 -5.83
N VAL A 54 11.82 7.97 -4.92
CA VAL A 54 12.00 8.29 -3.50
C VAL A 54 12.33 7.05 -2.66
N VAL A 55 13.21 7.23 -1.67
CA VAL A 55 13.66 6.19 -0.74
C VAL A 55 13.20 6.51 0.68
N ALA A 56 12.70 5.50 1.39
CA ALA A 56 12.50 5.52 2.83
C ALA A 56 13.20 4.34 3.51
N CYS A 57 13.96 4.62 4.58
CA CYS A 57 14.56 3.59 5.41
C CYS A 57 14.41 3.89 6.91
N GLY A 58 13.96 2.92 7.70
CA GLY A 58 13.78 3.11 9.16
C GLY A 58 15.08 3.22 9.94
N GLY A 59 16.20 2.81 9.35
CA GLY A 59 17.54 2.91 9.95
C GLY A 59 18.42 3.97 9.29
N ASP A 60 19.71 3.67 9.23
CA ASP A 60 20.70 4.53 8.60
C ASP A 60 20.67 4.40 7.08
N PHE A 61 20.94 5.50 6.39
CA PHE A 61 21.17 5.51 4.95
C PHE A 61 22.65 5.81 4.67
N LEU A 62 23.34 4.87 4.04
CA LEU A 62 24.73 5.03 3.64
C LEU A 62 24.84 4.86 2.13
N ALA A 63 25.34 5.87 1.41
CA ALA A 63 25.64 5.70 -0.01
C ALA A 63 26.85 6.52 -0.48
N ASP A 64 27.61 5.98 -1.42
CA ASP A 64 28.68 6.68 -2.14
C ASP A 64 28.55 6.45 -3.66
N GLY A 65 28.99 7.41 -4.49
CA GLY A 65 28.85 7.28 -5.96
C GLY A 65 27.40 7.23 -6.46
N PHE A 66 26.45 7.82 -5.72
CA PHE A 66 25.03 7.48 -5.82
C PHE A 66 24.17 8.61 -6.42
N SER A 67 23.18 8.28 -7.26
CA SER A 67 22.18 9.24 -7.75
C SER A 67 20.78 8.89 -7.25
N LEU A 68 20.06 9.87 -6.68
CA LEU A 68 18.73 9.69 -6.13
C LEU A 68 17.73 10.65 -6.79
N HIS A 69 16.52 10.14 -7.02
CA HIS A 69 15.34 10.86 -7.48
C HIS A 69 15.57 11.63 -8.79
N ALA A 70 16.20 10.99 -9.78
CA ALA A 70 16.47 11.58 -11.09
C ALA A 70 15.19 11.81 -11.93
N VAL A 71 14.07 11.16 -11.59
CA VAL A 71 12.78 11.30 -12.27
C VAL A 71 11.85 12.15 -11.39
N PRO A 72 11.57 13.43 -11.71
CA PRO A 72 10.86 14.36 -10.81
C PRO A 72 9.43 13.97 -10.38
N GLY A 73 8.82 12.97 -11.04
CA GLY A 73 7.48 12.47 -10.72
C GLY A 73 7.47 11.08 -10.08
N ALA A 74 8.64 10.51 -9.77
CA ALA A 74 8.79 9.16 -9.23
C ALA A 74 8.72 9.16 -7.69
N GLY A 75 7.52 9.40 -7.15
CA GLY A 75 7.25 9.37 -5.72
C GLY A 75 6.45 10.57 -5.22
N PRO A 76 6.40 10.80 -3.90
CA PRO A 76 5.54 11.80 -3.31
C PRO A 76 5.98 13.23 -3.66
N GLY A 77 5.01 14.11 -3.92
CA GLY A 77 5.23 15.54 -4.14
C GLY A 77 5.53 16.35 -2.86
N THR A 78 6.22 15.76 -1.88
CA THR A 78 6.52 16.38 -0.58
C THR A 78 7.73 17.30 -0.62
N GLY A 79 8.57 17.18 -1.65
CA GLY A 79 9.86 17.85 -1.75
C GLY A 79 11.00 17.13 -1.03
N VAL A 80 10.75 15.97 -0.42
CA VAL A 80 11.77 15.11 0.21
C VAL A 80 11.96 13.84 -0.61
N SER A 81 13.21 13.52 -0.93
CA SER A 81 13.57 12.36 -1.75
C SER A 81 14.15 11.20 -0.94
N LEU A 82 14.68 11.52 0.24
CA LEU A 82 15.30 10.57 1.15
C LEU A 82 14.73 10.76 2.54
N TYR A 83 14.06 9.73 3.04
CA TYR A 83 13.64 9.65 4.44
C TYR A 83 14.47 8.58 5.15
N ALA A 84 15.12 8.95 6.25
CA ALA A 84 15.91 8.05 7.08
C ALA A 84 15.52 8.19 8.56
N GLY A 85 15.22 7.09 9.24
CA GLY A 85 14.97 7.11 10.68
C GLY A 85 16.24 7.32 11.50
N GLY A 86 17.40 6.98 10.93
CA GLY A 86 18.72 7.12 11.54
C GLY A 86 19.60 8.19 10.87
N THR A 87 20.90 7.92 10.84
CA THR A 87 21.92 8.79 10.27
C THR A 87 21.97 8.65 8.75
N VAL A 88 22.14 9.77 8.05
CA VAL A 88 22.40 9.80 6.60
C VAL A 88 23.88 10.09 6.38
N THR A 89 24.57 9.19 5.70
CA THR A 89 25.92 9.41 5.16
C THR A 89 25.86 9.30 3.65
N PHE A 90 26.04 10.42 2.97
CA PHE A 90 25.85 10.51 1.52
C PHE A 90 27.09 11.09 0.85
N GLY A 91 27.59 10.36 -0.14
CA GLY A 91 28.84 10.62 -0.83
C GLY A 91 30.09 10.26 -0.03
N ALA A 92 31.23 10.21 -0.71
CA ALA A 92 32.54 9.93 -0.12
C ALA A 92 33.65 10.64 -0.90
N SER A 93 34.86 10.70 -0.32
CA SER A 93 36.04 11.24 -1.00
C SER A 93 36.31 10.52 -2.32
N GLY A 94 36.24 11.24 -3.44
CA GLY A 94 36.46 10.67 -4.78
C GLY A 94 35.25 9.95 -5.38
N ALA A 95 34.12 9.89 -4.67
CA ALA A 95 32.87 9.29 -5.13
C ALA A 95 31.68 10.19 -4.73
N GLY A 96 31.35 11.14 -5.60
CA GLY A 96 30.26 12.09 -5.36
C GLY A 96 28.88 11.42 -5.37
N ALA A 97 27.88 12.10 -4.79
CA ALA A 97 26.50 11.64 -4.81
C ALA A 97 25.53 12.80 -5.05
N GLN A 98 24.35 12.53 -5.62
CA GLN A 98 23.41 13.58 -5.98
C GLN A 98 21.97 13.20 -5.66
N ILE A 99 21.22 14.11 -5.04
CA ILE A 99 19.75 14.04 -4.94
C ILE A 99 19.19 15.10 -5.88
N ASN A 100 18.61 14.65 -7.00
CA ASN A 100 18.30 15.52 -8.14
C ASN A 100 17.04 16.37 -7.97
N ASN A 101 16.02 15.84 -7.28
CA ASN A 101 14.70 16.48 -7.19
C ASN A 101 14.11 16.38 -5.78
N GLY A 102 14.81 16.91 -4.78
CA GLY A 102 14.28 17.02 -3.43
C GLY A 102 15.34 16.93 -2.34
N GLY A 103 14.84 16.90 -1.12
CA GLY A 103 15.59 17.04 0.11
C GLY A 103 15.88 15.74 0.86
N ILE A 104 16.38 15.90 2.08
CA ILE A 104 16.62 14.82 3.03
C ILE A 104 15.84 15.11 4.30
N GLU A 105 15.24 14.06 4.85
CA GLU A 105 14.73 14.03 6.21
C GLU A 105 15.45 12.90 6.96
N ALA A 106 16.13 13.24 8.06
CA ALA A 106 16.90 12.29 8.85
C ALA A 106 16.59 12.39 10.34
N GLY A 107 16.31 11.27 11.00
CA GLY A 107 16.17 11.22 12.46
C GLY A 107 17.48 11.43 13.21
N GLY A 108 18.62 11.12 12.58
CA GLY A 108 19.96 11.26 13.12
C GLY A 108 20.77 12.40 12.49
N ASP A 109 22.09 12.22 12.49
CA ASP A 109 23.03 13.16 11.86
C ASP A 109 22.94 13.06 10.32
N ILE A 110 23.30 14.15 9.64
CA ILE A 110 23.42 14.21 8.17
C ILE A 110 24.87 14.52 7.83
N TYR A 111 25.56 13.59 7.18
CA TYR A 111 26.94 13.72 6.71
C TYR A 111 26.97 13.73 5.18
N LEU A 112 27.35 14.86 4.61
CA LEU A 112 27.38 15.11 3.18
C LEU A 112 28.82 15.34 2.70
N GLN A 113 29.30 14.49 1.79
CA GLN A 113 30.67 14.58 1.28
C GLN A 113 30.71 14.45 -0.25
N TYR A 114 31.13 15.51 -0.93
CA TYR A 114 31.10 15.66 -2.39
C TYR A 114 29.70 15.46 -2.99
N THR A 115 28.69 16.08 -2.37
CA THR A 115 27.28 15.85 -2.76
C THR A 115 26.52 17.08 -3.21
N GLY A 116 25.65 16.92 -4.21
CA GLY A 116 24.62 17.92 -4.55
C GLY A 116 23.24 17.49 -4.06
N THR A 117 22.58 18.30 -3.23
CA THR A 117 21.18 18.07 -2.85
C THR A 117 20.30 19.21 -3.36
N PHE A 118 19.31 18.90 -4.19
CA PHE A 118 18.41 19.89 -4.79
C PHE A 118 17.06 19.94 -4.06
N GLY A 119 17.12 20.22 -2.75
CA GLY A 119 15.97 20.40 -1.88
C GLY A 119 16.39 20.69 -0.43
N ALA A 120 15.40 20.93 0.42
CA ALA A 120 15.63 21.28 1.83
C ALA A 120 16.08 20.07 2.66
N LEU A 121 16.86 20.31 3.71
CA LEU A 121 17.26 19.29 4.68
C LEU A 121 16.56 19.53 6.01
N SER A 122 16.08 18.44 6.61
CA SER A 122 15.61 18.43 8.00
C SER A 122 16.24 17.27 8.77
N GLY A 123 16.74 17.53 9.98
CA GLY A 123 17.57 16.58 10.72
C GLY A 123 17.39 16.61 12.23
N GLY A 124 17.34 15.43 12.86
CA GLY A 124 17.33 15.27 14.32
C GLY A 124 18.70 15.37 14.99
N GLY A 125 19.78 15.35 14.21
CA GLY A 125 21.16 15.52 14.67
C GLY A 125 21.85 16.76 14.12
N ASN A 126 23.17 16.67 13.98
CA ASN A 126 24.03 17.65 13.32
C ASN A 126 23.98 17.48 11.80
N CYS A 127 24.33 18.53 11.07
CA CYS A 127 24.54 18.46 9.62
C CYS A 127 25.99 18.87 9.30
N ALA A 128 26.76 17.98 8.71
CA ALA A 128 28.10 18.27 8.23
C ALA A 128 28.15 18.25 6.70
N LEU A 129 28.46 19.40 6.09
CA LEU A 129 28.74 19.54 4.67
C LEU A 129 30.25 19.66 4.47
N VAL A 130 30.90 18.54 4.12
CA VAL A 130 32.36 18.47 3.91
C VAL A 130 32.75 19.06 2.55
N ALA A 131 31.98 18.75 1.51
CA ALA A 131 32.13 19.30 0.17
C ALA A 131 30.83 19.07 -0.61
N GLY A 132 30.47 19.98 -1.53
CA GLY A 132 29.26 19.86 -2.34
C GLY A 132 28.37 21.10 -2.21
N GLN A 133 27.06 20.94 -2.43
CA GLN A 133 26.09 22.02 -2.34
C GLN A 133 24.73 21.51 -1.83
N ILE A 134 24.03 22.38 -1.10
CA ILE A 134 22.64 22.18 -0.67
C ILE A 134 21.82 23.32 -1.27
N GLN A 135 20.98 23.01 -2.27
CA GLN A 135 20.08 23.97 -2.90
C GLN A 135 18.72 23.95 -2.18
N GLY A 136 18.71 24.42 -0.93
CA GLY A 136 17.51 24.46 -0.07
C GLY A 136 17.85 24.95 1.33
N ASP A 137 16.81 25.09 2.17
CA ASP A 137 16.96 25.40 3.58
C ASP A 137 17.52 24.19 4.36
N VAL A 138 18.26 24.44 5.44
CA VAL A 138 18.74 23.43 6.39
C VAL A 138 18.11 23.73 7.74
N THR A 139 17.29 22.82 8.26
CA THR A 139 16.65 22.92 9.58
C THR A 139 17.01 21.72 10.45
N ILE A 140 17.78 21.92 11.51
CA ILE A 140 18.34 20.81 12.29
C ILE A 140 18.26 21.04 13.80
N ALA A 141 18.18 19.95 14.57
CA ALA A 141 18.20 20.02 16.02
C ALA A 141 19.61 20.23 16.60
N GLY A 142 20.64 19.76 15.90
CA GLY A 142 22.05 19.94 16.27
C GLY A 142 22.66 21.20 15.67
N THR A 143 23.91 21.07 15.23
CA THR A 143 24.73 22.14 14.65
C THR A 143 25.12 21.86 13.20
N PHE A 144 25.32 22.91 12.42
CA PHE A 144 25.81 22.86 11.05
C PHE A 144 27.33 23.07 11.03
N THR A 145 28.04 22.22 10.30
CA THR A 145 29.48 22.37 10.05
C THR A 145 29.74 22.28 8.56
N GLY A 146 30.26 23.33 7.96
CA GLY A 146 30.58 23.38 6.54
C GLY A 146 30.74 24.81 6.04
N ASN A 147 31.00 24.97 4.75
CA ASN A 147 31.00 26.28 4.12
C ASN A 147 29.56 26.74 3.87
N THR A 148 29.13 27.80 4.56
CA THR A 148 27.75 28.31 4.46
C THR A 148 27.42 28.88 3.09
N LEU A 149 28.44 29.25 2.27
CA LEU A 149 28.22 29.71 0.90
C LEU A 149 27.75 28.60 -0.04
N ASP A 150 27.94 27.34 0.35
CA ASP A 150 27.49 26.17 -0.41
C ASP A 150 26.05 25.77 -0.06
N VAL A 151 25.38 26.55 0.81
CA VAL A 151 23.96 26.41 1.15
C VAL A 151 23.19 27.54 0.47
N GLY A 152 22.34 27.18 -0.50
CA GLY A 152 21.52 28.12 -1.26
C GLY A 152 20.31 28.68 -0.50
N GLY A 153 20.02 28.14 0.68
CA GLY A 153 18.93 28.58 1.58
C GLY A 153 19.42 29.05 2.95
N SER A 154 18.49 29.13 3.89
CA SER A 154 18.76 29.47 5.29
C SER A 154 19.26 28.26 6.08
N ILE A 155 20.11 28.52 7.08
CA ILE A 155 20.55 27.50 8.05
C ILE A 155 19.91 27.85 9.39
N THR A 156 19.10 26.95 9.92
CA THR A 156 18.43 27.08 11.21
C THR A 156 18.79 25.90 12.10
N GLU A 157 19.54 26.18 13.16
CA GLU A 157 20.02 25.20 14.15
C GLU A 157 19.12 25.18 15.39
N SER A 158 19.28 24.17 16.25
CA SER A 158 18.52 24.03 17.50
C SER A 158 16.99 23.96 17.33
N VAL A 159 16.52 23.47 16.18
CA VAL A 159 15.08 23.27 15.91
C VAL A 159 14.73 21.80 16.16
N PRO A 160 13.80 21.49 17.09
CA PRO A 160 13.36 20.12 17.32
C PRO A 160 12.87 19.46 16.04
N PHE A 161 13.35 18.25 15.77
CA PHE A 161 12.96 17.46 14.62
C PHE A 161 11.71 16.63 14.93
N THR A 162 10.78 16.57 13.98
CA THR A 162 9.62 15.68 14.00
C THR A 162 9.57 14.95 12.66
N PRO A 163 9.68 13.62 12.63
CA PRO A 163 9.55 12.86 11.39
C PRO A 163 8.19 13.11 10.73
N SER A 164 8.19 13.31 9.42
CA SER A 164 6.98 13.40 8.60
C SER A 164 6.43 12.02 8.22
N ILE A 165 7.18 10.94 8.44
CA ILE A 165 6.75 9.56 8.18
C ILE A 165 6.84 8.66 9.42
N ASP A 166 5.88 7.75 9.56
CA ASP A 166 5.89 6.68 10.55
C ASP A 166 6.45 5.38 9.95
N PHE A 167 7.76 5.18 10.10
CA PHE A 167 8.44 3.99 9.58
C PHE A 167 7.84 2.69 10.12
N SER A 168 7.42 2.69 11.39
CA SER A 168 6.83 1.49 12.02
C SER A 168 5.49 1.17 11.39
N GLY A 169 4.63 2.18 11.15
CA GLY A 169 3.37 2.05 10.45
C GLY A 169 3.53 1.55 9.00
N TYR A 170 4.55 2.00 8.26
CA TYR A 170 4.84 1.49 6.91
C TYR A 170 5.34 0.04 6.93
N GLU A 171 6.26 -0.32 7.82
CA GLU A 171 6.73 -1.70 7.96
C GLU A 171 5.54 -2.65 8.21
N ASP A 172 4.70 -2.26 9.16
CA ASP A 172 3.48 -2.96 9.52
C ASP A 172 2.50 -3.09 8.34
N TYR A 173 2.32 -2.02 7.56
CA TYR A 173 1.50 -2.03 6.35
C TYR A 173 2.02 -3.05 5.32
N TYR A 174 3.31 -3.00 4.99
CA TYR A 174 3.88 -3.90 3.97
C TYR A 174 3.91 -5.36 4.42
N LEU A 175 4.13 -5.62 5.71
CA LEU A 175 4.01 -6.97 6.28
C LEU A 175 2.59 -7.51 6.13
N ARG A 176 1.58 -6.73 6.51
CA ARG A 176 0.17 -7.11 6.38
C ARG A 176 -0.25 -7.26 4.92
N LEU A 177 0.23 -6.41 4.02
CA LEU A 177 -0.04 -6.50 2.59
C LEU A 177 0.51 -7.81 2.00
N ALA A 178 1.78 -8.12 2.29
CA ALA A 178 2.42 -9.36 1.85
C ALA A 178 1.70 -10.60 2.39
N ASP A 179 1.29 -10.59 3.67
CA ASP A 179 0.55 -11.69 4.28
C ASP A 179 -0.87 -11.82 3.72
N ALA A 180 -1.54 -10.70 3.43
CA ALA A 180 -2.88 -10.71 2.85
C ALA A 180 -2.86 -11.35 1.46
N TYR A 181 -1.91 -11.01 0.60
CA TYR A 181 -1.74 -11.68 -0.69
C TYR A 181 -1.36 -13.15 -0.53
N ALA A 182 -0.47 -13.48 0.42
CA ALA A 182 -0.07 -14.85 0.67
C ALA A 182 -1.22 -15.75 1.14
N GLY A 183 -2.18 -15.17 1.86
CA GLY A 183 -3.38 -15.84 2.35
C GLY A 183 -4.43 -16.13 1.28
N LEU A 184 -4.32 -15.55 0.08
CA LEU A 184 -5.32 -15.74 -0.96
C LEU A 184 -5.32 -17.13 -1.59
N PRO A 185 -6.50 -17.61 -2.02
CA PRO A 185 -6.59 -18.71 -2.97
C PRO A 185 -5.78 -18.37 -4.22
N HIS A 186 -5.08 -19.37 -4.76
CA HIS A 186 -4.40 -19.25 -6.04
C HIS A 186 -5.34 -19.74 -7.13
N ASP A 187 -5.49 -18.95 -8.17
CA ASP A 187 -6.37 -19.19 -9.32
C ASP A 187 -5.59 -19.27 -10.64
N VAL A 188 -4.33 -18.84 -10.65
CA VAL A 188 -3.43 -19.00 -11.80
C VAL A 188 -2.62 -20.28 -11.68
N ASN A 189 -2.87 -21.19 -12.61
CA ASN A 189 -1.97 -22.31 -12.89
C ASN A 189 -0.84 -21.85 -13.82
N TRP A 190 0.32 -22.48 -13.69
CA TRP A 190 1.49 -22.19 -14.51
C TRP A 190 2.20 -23.47 -14.95
N ILE A 191 2.98 -23.34 -16.03
CA ILE A 191 3.80 -24.42 -16.59
C ILE A 191 5.25 -23.94 -16.62
N ASP A 192 6.18 -24.84 -16.27
CA ASP A 192 7.62 -24.63 -16.47
C ASP A 192 8.04 -25.26 -17.80
N ASP A 193 8.29 -24.40 -18.78
CA ASP A 193 8.77 -24.77 -20.12
C ASP A 193 10.28 -24.54 -20.19
N TYR A 194 11.03 -25.42 -19.51
CA TYR A 194 12.50 -25.40 -19.44
C TYR A 194 13.08 -24.08 -18.90
N GLY A 195 12.57 -23.59 -17.79
CA GLY A 195 12.99 -22.35 -17.14
C GLY A 195 12.24 -21.10 -17.60
N ASN A 196 11.31 -21.24 -18.55
CA ASN A 196 10.29 -20.22 -18.83
C ASN A 196 8.99 -20.55 -18.11
N ILE A 197 8.62 -19.75 -17.10
CA ILE A 197 7.36 -19.92 -16.37
C ILE A 197 6.24 -19.23 -17.13
N ARG A 198 5.25 -20.01 -17.59
CA ARG A 198 4.16 -19.52 -18.43
C ARG A 198 2.85 -19.43 -17.66
N MET A 199 2.19 -18.28 -17.75
CA MET A 199 0.94 -17.96 -17.05
C MET A 199 -0.08 -17.33 -18.00
N GLN A 200 -1.35 -17.61 -17.74
CA GLN A 200 -2.51 -17.04 -18.43
C GLN A 200 -3.40 -16.38 -17.38
N LEU A 201 -3.70 -15.10 -17.57
CA LEU A 201 -4.42 -14.29 -16.59
C LEU A 201 -5.86 -14.02 -17.05
N GLY A 202 -6.77 -13.97 -16.09
CA GLY A 202 -8.09 -13.37 -16.25
C GLY A 202 -8.06 -11.85 -15.97
N PRO A 203 -9.19 -11.15 -16.17
CA PRO A 203 -9.32 -9.76 -15.72
C PRO A 203 -9.28 -9.66 -14.19
N GLY A 204 -8.82 -8.53 -13.65
CA GLY A 204 -8.73 -8.30 -12.20
C GLY A 204 -7.52 -8.98 -11.53
N LEU A 205 -7.62 -9.28 -10.23
CA LEU A 205 -6.53 -9.92 -9.50
C LEU A 205 -6.40 -11.40 -9.83
N ASN A 206 -5.15 -11.80 -10.03
CA ASN A 206 -4.70 -13.13 -10.34
C ASN A 206 -3.58 -13.50 -9.36
N VAL A 207 -3.66 -14.68 -8.76
CA VAL A 207 -2.71 -15.14 -7.74
C VAL A 207 -2.09 -16.46 -8.17
N ALA A 208 -0.77 -16.45 -8.36
CA ALA A 208 0.04 -17.64 -8.65
C ALA A 208 0.88 -18.03 -7.42
N ARG A 209 1.16 -19.32 -7.25
CA ARG A 209 2.12 -19.82 -6.25
C ARG A 209 3.32 -20.45 -6.94
N VAL A 210 4.51 -19.89 -6.75
CA VAL A 210 5.76 -20.39 -7.33
C VAL A 210 6.79 -20.51 -6.19
N SER A 211 7.62 -21.56 -6.16
CA SER A 211 8.68 -21.62 -5.14
C SER A 211 9.84 -20.69 -5.49
N LEU A 212 10.50 -20.08 -4.50
CA LEU A 212 11.70 -19.28 -4.74
C LEU A 212 12.82 -20.10 -5.40
N SER A 213 12.90 -21.41 -5.11
CA SER A 213 13.82 -22.32 -5.82
C SER A 213 13.48 -22.50 -7.30
N THR A 214 12.19 -22.45 -7.67
CA THR A 214 11.76 -22.45 -9.07
C THR A 214 12.14 -21.13 -9.72
N ILE A 215 11.89 -20.00 -9.05
CA ILE A 215 12.25 -18.68 -9.58
C ILE A 215 13.76 -18.55 -9.81
N ALA A 216 14.57 -19.01 -8.84
CA ALA A 216 16.04 -18.94 -8.91
C ALA A 216 16.65 -19.73 -10.08
N ARG A 217 15.96 -20.76 -10.59
CA ARG A 217 16.39 -21.56 -11.75
C ARG A 217 15.74 -21.14 -13.06
N SER A 218 14.79 -20.21 -13.01
CA SER A 218 14.10 -19.69 -14.19
C SER A 218 14.91 -18.58 -14.85
N HIS A 219 14.79 -18.46 -16.17
CA HIS A 219 15.38 -17.37 -16.95
C HIS A 219 14.32 -16.40 -17.47
N SER A 220 13.04 -16.81 -17.51
CA SER A 220 11.96 -15.97 -18.01
C SER A 220 10.59 -16.30 -17.43
N PHE A 221 9.71 -15.31 -17.52
CA PHE A 221 8.27 -15.43 -17.34
C PHE A 221 7.57 -15.00 -18.62
N THR A 222 6.64 -15.82 -19.12
CA THR A 222 5.69 -15.43 -20.17
C THR A 222 4.31 -15.28 -19.55
N VAL A 223 3.80 -14.05 -19.54
CA VAL A 223 2.51 -13.71 -18.92
C VAL A 223 1.61 -13.08 -19.97
N ASP A 224 0.47 -13.72 -20.21
CA ASP A 224 -0.55 -13.25 -21.15
C ASP A 224 -1.81 -12.91 -20.35
N GLY A 225 -2.33 -11.69 -20.50
CA GLY A 225 -3.47 -11.22 -19.72
C GLY A 225 -4.09 -9.95 -20.27
N PRO A 226 -5.40 -9.74 -20.10
CA PRO A 226 -6.10 -8.56 -20.61
C PRO A 226 -5.66 -7.27 -19.87
N PRO A 227 -5.96 -6.07 -20.43
CA PRO A 227 -5.76 -4.81 -19.71
C PRO A 227 -6.50 -4.82 -18.36
N GLY A 228 -5.85 -4.31 -17.31
CA GLY A 228 -6.41 -4.27 -15.95
C GLY A 228 -6.29 -5.60 -15.17
N ALA A 229 -5.67 -6.63 -15.73
CA ALA A 229 -5.22 -7.79 -14.95
C ALA A 229 -4.08 -7.36 -14.01
N ILE A 230 -4.13 -7.80 -12.75
CA ILE A 230 -3.07 -7.65 -11.74
C ILE A 230 -2.59 -9.05 -11.36
N LEU A 231 -1.29 -9.29 -11.40
CA LEU A 231 -0.69 -10.57 -11.01
C LEU A 231 0.13 -10.42 -9.73
N VAL A 232 -0.16 -11.27 -8.74
CA VAL A 232 0.70 -11.50 -7.60
C VAL A 232 1.26 -12.91 -7.65
N ILE A 233 2.58 -13.02 -7.70
CA ILE A 233 3.29 -14.30 -7.57
C ILE A 233 3.69 -14.48 -6.11
N ASN A 234 2.92 -15.26 -5.37
CA ASN A 234 3.27 -15.69 -4.01
C ASN A 234 4.46 -16.65 -4.09
N ALA A 235 5.65 -16.11 -3.83
CA ALA A 235 6.93 -16.79 -3.94
C ALA A 235 7.29 -17.46 -2.61
N MET A 236 7.14 -18.79 -2.55
CA MET A 236 7.28 -19.56 -1.31
C MET A 236 8.74 -19.89 -0.99
N GLY A 237 9.12 -19.81 0.29
CA GLY A 237 10.44 -20.17 0.80
C GLY A 237 11.21 -19.02 1.47
N ASN A 238 12.32 -19.36 2.13
CA ASN A 238 12.99 -18.43 3.05
C ASN A 238 14.22 -17.70 2.46
N SER A 239 14.68 -18.09 1.26
CA SER A 239 15.84 -17.50 0.58
C SER A 239 15.42 -16.99 -0.80
N ALA A 240 15.44 -15.67 -0.98
CA ALA A 240 15.04 -15.00 -2.21
C ALA A 240 16.27 -14.80 -3.12
N GLU A 241 16.48 -15.71 -4.05
CA GLU A 241 17.59 -15.63 -5.00
C GLU A 241 17.03 -15.30 -6.39
N PHE A 242 17.31 -14.08 -6.85
CA PHE A 242 16.88 -13.61 -8.15
C PHE A 242 18.11 -13.31 -9.01
N SER A 243 18.22 -14.01 -10.13
CA SER A 243 19.08 -13.64 -11.24
C SER A 243 18.33 -12.73 -12.22
N SER A 244 18.88 -12.53 -13.42
CA SER A 244 18.15 -11.83 -14.48
C SER A 244 16.92 -12.64 -14.89
N LEU A 245 15.75 -12.00 -14.91
CA LEU A 245 14.49 -12.58 -15.36
C LEU A 245 13.94 -11.78 -16.55
N THR A 246 13.76 -12.43 -17.69
CA THR A 246 13.08 -11.84 -18.84
C THR A 246 11.57 -11.91 -18.67
N TRP A 247 10.89 -10.77 -18.74
CA TRP A 247 9.42 -10.67 -18.68
C TRP A 247 8.84 -10.48 -20.07
N ASN A 248 8.20 -11.52 -20.61
CA ASN A 248 7.52 -11.52 -21.90
C ASN A 248 6.02 -11.32 -21.66
N LEU A 249 5.51 -10.12 -21.90
CA LEU A 249 4.13 -9.74 -21.60
C LEU A 249 3.29 -9.60 -22.87
N SER A 250 2.05 -10.10 -22.87
CA SER A 250 1.09 -9.97 -23.97
C SER A 250 -0.35 -9.81 -23.47
N GLY A 251 -1.27 -9.49 -24.38
CA GLY A 251 -2.70 -9.37 -24.07
C GLY A 251 -3.14 -8.03 -23.46
N GLY A 252 -2.20 -7.20 -22.99
CA GLY A 252 -2.47 -5.88 -22.42
C GLY A 252 -1.96 -5.68 -20.99
N VAL A 253 -1.49 -6.74 -20.32
CA VAL A 253 -0.81 -6.64 -19.02
C VAL A 253 0.54 -5.92 -19.15
N GLU A 254 0.86 -5.06 -18.19
CA GLU A 254 2.11 -4.31 -18.09
C GLU A 254 2.96 -4.78 -16.91
N ARG A 255 4.25 -4.40 -16.89
CA ARG A 255 5.16 -4.69 -15.77
C ARG A 255 4.67 -4.17 -14.42
N ARG A 256 4.04 -2.99 -14.43
CA ARG A 256 3.45 -2.33 -13.24
C ARG A 256 2.21 -3.04 -12.72
N ASP A 257 1.74 -4.08 -13.40
CA ASP A 257 0.61 -4.90 -12.97
C ASP A 257 1.08 -6.16 -12.23
N ILE A 258 2.39 -6.42 -12.19
CA ILE A 258 2.97 -7.67 -11.65
C ILE A 258 3.82 -7.37 -10.42
N ALA A 259 3.62 -8.16 -9.36
CA ALA A 259 4.52 -8.19 -8.22
C ALA A 259 4.90 -9.63 -7.85
N ILE A 260 6.17 -9.80 -7.45
CA ILE A 260 6.62 -11.00 -6.74
C ILE A 260 6.47 -10.72 -5.25
N ASN A 261 5.63 -11.52 -4.58
CA ASN A 261 5.43 -11.48 -3.15
C ASN A 261 6.25 -12.60 -2.48
N ALA A 262 7.50 -12.29 -2.09
CA ALA A 262 8.39 -13.16 -1.35
C ALA A 262 8.15 -13.03 0.17
N PHE A 263 6.91 -13.30 0.59
CA PHE A 263 6.39 -13.01 1.93
C PHE A 263 7.10 -13.76 3.07
N GLU A 264 7.71 -14.92 2.80
CA GLU A 264 8.43 -15.74 3.80
C GLU A 264 9.95 -15.51 3.78
N ALA A 265 10.46 -14.78 2.78
CA ALA A 265 11.89 -14.62 2.60
C ALA A 265 12.50 -13.84 3.78
N LEU A 266 13.57 -14.39 4.36
CA LEU A 266 14.32 -13.75 5.45
C LEU A 266 15.63 -13.14 4.97
N LYS A 267 16.13 -13.62 3.84
CA LYS A 267 17.39 -13.20 3.23
C LYS A 267 17.35 -13.45 1.73
N GLY A 268 18.33 -12.91 1.01
CA GLY A 268 18.45 -13.19 -0.41
C GLY A 268 19.44 -12.31 -1.14
N THR A 269 19.52 -12.54 -2.44
CA THR A 269 20.31 -11.75 -3.37
C THR A 269 19.49 -11.38 -4.59
N LEU A 270 19.69 -10.15 -5.06
CA LEU A 270 19.17 -9.66 -6.33
C LEU A 270 20.34 -9.44 -7.27
N ALA A 271 20.24 -9.92 -8.50
CA ALA A 271 21.21 -9.69 -9.55
C ALA A 271 20.54 -9.63 -10.94
N GLY A 272 21.15 -8.92 -11.88
CA GLY A 272 20.65 -8.85 -13.26
C GLY A 272 19.40 -7.98 -13.41
N GLY A 273 18.68 -8.12 -14.53
CA GLY A 273 17.48 -7.33 -14.81
C GLY A 273 16.21 -7.98 -14.27
N ASN A 274 15.48 -7.28 -13.40
CA ASN A 274 14.23 -7.70 -12.78
C ASN A 274 13.16 -6.61 -12.91
N HIS A 275 12.27 -6.71 -13.89
CA HIS A 275 11.43 -5.57 -14.27
C HIS A 275 10.03 -5.57 -13.67
N VAL A 276 9.89 -5.99 -12.41
CA VAL A 276 8.62 -6.00 -11.67
C VAL A 276 8.88 -5.66 -10.20
N THR A 277 7.83 -5.26 -9.49
CA THR A 277 7.89 -4.98 -8.05
C THR A 277 8.21 -6.25 -7.26
N LEU A 278 9.03 -6.09 -6.21
CA LEU A 278 9.37 -7.14 -5.26
C LEU A 278 8.93 -6.74 -3.85
N LEU A 279 8.00 -7.52 -3.30
CA LEU A 279 7.58 -7.45 -1.91
C LEU A 279 8.31 -8.53 -1.12
N ALA A 280 9.32 -8.16 -0.35
CA ALA A 280 10.08 -9.04 0.54
C ALA A 280 10.26 -8.37 1.92
N PRO A 281 9.17 -7.92 2.60
CA PRO A 281 9.25 -7.05 3.77
C PRO A 281 9.93 -7.67 5.00
N ARG A 282 10.18 -8.99 4.98
CA ARG A 282 10.92 -9.72 6.03
C ARG A 282 12.38 -9.97 5.69
N ALA A 283 12.80 -9.70 4.45
CA ALA A 283 14.09 -10.10 3.93
C ALA A 283 15.16 -9.03 4.07
N GLN A 284 16.36 -9.42 4.49
CA GLN A 284 17.58 -8.65 4.24
C GLN A 284 18.21 -9.07 2.91
N LEU A 285 18.22 -8.16 1.94
CA LEU A 285 18.70 -8.46 0.59
C LEU A 285 20.06 -7.83 0.32
N THR A 286 20.89 -8.54 -0.44
CA THR A 286 22.08 -7.98 -1.08
C THR A 286 21.81 -7.80 -2.58
N PHE A 287 21.71 -6.56 -3.05
CA PHE A 287 21.51 -6.25 -4.47
C PHE A 287 22.86 -6.13 -5.17
N LEU A 288 23.33 -7.26 -5.70
CA LEU A 288 24.71 -7.44 -6.17
C LEU A 288 25.06 -6.58 -7.39
N GLN A 289 24.13 -6.46 -8.35
CA GLN A 289 24.29 -5.70 -9.60
C GLN A 289 23.00 -5.77 -10.42
N GLY A 290 22.87 -4.91 -11.43
CA GLY A 290 21.73 -4.93 -12.34
C GLY A 290 20.66 -3.93 -11.94
N LEU A 291 19.42 -4.18 -12.32
CA LEU A 291 18.34 -3.21 -12.17
C LEU A 291 17.04 -3.90 -11.74
N LEU A 292 16.26 -3.22 -10.90
CA LEU A 292 14.86 -3.52 -10.67
C LEU A 292 13.98 -2.37 -11.15
N THR A 293 12.85 -2.65 -11.79
CA THR A 293 11.87 -1.62 -12.19
C THR A 293 10.58 -1.82 -11.39
N GLY A 294 10.23 -0.81 -10.60
CA GLY A 294 9.11 -0.84 -9.66
C GLY A 294 9.54 -0.71 -8.22
N ASN A 295 8.70 -1.12 -7.28
CA ASN A 295 8.95 -0.98 -5.86
C ASN A 295 9.84 -2.13 -5.36
N LEU A 296 10.85 -1.79 -4.56
CA LEU A 296 11.59 -2.74 -3.76
C LEU A 296 11.22 -2.54 -2.30
N ILE A 297 10.44 -3.47 -1.73
CA ILE A 297 10.00 -3.42 -0.34
C ILE A 297 10.72 -4.51 0.43
N VAL A 298 11.61 -4.13 1.35
CA VAL A 298 12.52 -5.06 2.05
C VAL A 298 12.60 -4.77 3.54
N ARG A 299 13.15 -5.71 4.31
CA ARG A 299 13.52 -5.44 5.71
C ARG A 299 14.82 -4.66 5.81
N GLY A 300 15.80 -4.98 4.96
CA GLY A 300 17.10 -4.32 4.94
C GLY A 300 17.77 -4.50 3.59
N LEU A 301 18.56 -3.52 3.16
CA LEU A 301 19.20 -3.55 1.85
C LEU A 301 20.68 -3.19 1.94
N ARG A 302 21.50 -3.91 1.19
CA ARG A 302 22.86 -3.47 0.84
C ARG A 302 23.19 -3.82 -0.60
N GLY A 303 24.14 -3.13 -1.23
CA GLY A 303 24.66 -3.50 -2.55
C GLY A 303 24.84 -2.31 -3.48
N VAL A 304 24.69 -2.55 -4.79
CA VAL A 304 24.95 -1.58 -5.88
C VAL A 304 23.89 -1.60 -7.00
N GLY A 305 22.84 -2.41 -6.88
CA GLY A 305 21.83 -2.51 -7.95
C GLY A 305 20.91 -1.29 -8.06
N GLN A 306 20.60 -0.92 -9.30
CA GLN A 306 19.78 0.24 -9.65
C GLN A 306 18.29 -0.02 -9.44
N LEU A 307 17.54 1.03 -9.05
CA LEU A 307 16.07 1.00 -9.03
C LEU A 307 15.49 2.03 -9.97
N ASN A 308 14.66 1.56 -10.90
CA ASN A 308 13.90 2.40 -11.81
C ASN A 308 12.47 2.59 -11.32
N ASP A 309 11.89 3.75 -11.67
CA ASP A 309 10.50 4.05 -11.38
C ASP A 309 9.55 3.10 -12.12
N GLY A 310 8.40 2.83 -11.51
CA GLY A 310 7.39 1.93 -12.07
C GLY A 310 6.49 1.36 -11.00
N PRO A 311 5.80 2.20 -10.20
CA PRO A 311 5.05 1.75 -9.04
C PRO A 311 4.02 0.69 -9.42
N TRP A 312 3.90 -0.32 -8.56
CA TRP A 312 2.95 -1.42 -8.77
C TRP A 312 1.54 -0.96 -8.50
N ARG A 313 0.63 -1.21 -9.44
CA ARG A 313 -0.77 -0.81 -9.31
C ARG A 313 -1.54 -1.61 -8.25
N GLY A 314 -1.01 -2.77 -7.83
CA GLY A 314 -1.69 -3.63 -6.89
C GLY A 314 -1.67 -3.17 -5.44
N PHE A 315 -0.90 -2.14 -5.04
CA PHE A 315 -0.96 -1.61 -3.65
C PHE A 315 -2.37 -1.21 -3.19
N TYR A 316 -3.25 -0.91 -4.15
CA TYR A 316 -4.64 -0.49 -3.95
C TYR A 316 -5.66 -1.63 -4.16
N TYR A 317 -5.19 -2.85 -4.42
CA TYR A 317 -6.04 -4.01 -4.65
C TYR A 317 -6.22 -4.80 -3.34
N SER A 318 -7.37 -4.64 -2.67
CA SER A 318 -7.67 -5.35 -1.42
C SER A 318 -7.84 -6.86 -1.68
N PRO A 319 -7.01 -7.75 -1.09
CA PRO A 319 -6.95 -9.15 -1.51
C PRO A 319 -8.14 -9.99 -1.01
N ASN A 320 -8.74 -9.66 0.13
CA ASN A 320 -9.83 -10.45 0.72
C ASN A 320 -11.19 -9.95 0.18
N ASP A 321 -11.66 -10.59 -0.90
CA ASP A 321 -13.06 -10.53 -1.38
C ASP A 321 -13.66 -9.11 -1.54
N GLY A 322 -12.80 -8.19 -1.98
CA GLY A 322 -13.17 -7.04 -2.79
C GLY A 322 -13.61 -5.80 -2.04
N SER A 323 -13.60 -5.76 -0.70
CA SER A 323 -14.05 -4.55 0.00
C SER A 323 -12.90 -3.57 0.23
N PRO A 324 -12.90 -2.38 -0.41
CA PRO A 324 -12.05 -1.26 -0.01
C PRO A 324 -12.44 -0.62 1.34
N GLY A 325 -13.50 -1.12 1.99
CA GLY A 325 -14.07 -0.56 3.22
C GLY A 325 -13.50 -1.18 4.49
N THR A 326 -13.31 -0.35 5.52
CA THR A 326 -13.00 -0.79 6.89
C THR A 326 -14.14 -0.43 7.84
N ASP A 327 -14.54 -1.35 8.72
CA ASP A 327 -15.60 -1.09 9.70
C ASP A 327 -15.28 0.06 10.67
N VAL A 328 -16.32 0.84 10.99
CA VAL A 328 -16.23 2.05 11.84
C VAL A 328 -17.01 1.87 13.14
N CYS A 329 -18.11 1.13 13.11
CA CYS A 329 -18.96 0.86 14.26
C CYS A 329 -19.75 -0.45 14.06
N GLY A 330 -20.41 -0.96 15.09
CA GLY A 330 -21.35 -2.09 14.97
C GLY A 330 -22.79 -1.67 14.65
N SER A 331 -23.62 -2.65 14.30
CA SER A 331 -25.09 -2.53 14.17
C SER A 331 -25.83 -3.35 15.23
N THR A 332 -27.11 -3.07 15.38
CA THR A 332 -28.04 -3.83 16.23
C THR A 332 -28.83 -4.85 15.40
N PRO A 333 -29.29 -5.95 16.01
CA PRO A 333 -30.21 -6.87 15.36
C PRO A 333 -31.48 -6.16 14.85
N ASN A 334 -32.02 -6.66 13.74
CA ASN A 334 -33.27 -6.20 13.12
C ASN A 334 -34.34 -7.31 13.19
N SER A 335 -35.50 -7.14 12.56
CA SER A 335 -36.59 -8.15 12.61
C SER A 335 -36.21 -9.54 12.08
N THR A 336 -35.12 -9.67 11.33
CA THR A 336 -34.54 -10.96 10.93
C THR A 336 -33.72 -11.64 12.03
N THR A 337 -33.58 -11.00 13.19
CA THR A 337 -32.73 -11.35 14.34
C THR A 337 -31.22 -11.22 14.11
N LEU A 338 -30.81 -10.75 12.93
CA LEU A 338 -29.41 -10.50 12.58
C LEU A 338 -29.13 -9.00 12.46
N PRO A 339 -27.92 -8.55 12.78
CA PRO A 339 -27.50 -7.16 12.55
C PRO A 339 -27.23 -6.94 11.05
N ALA A 340 -27.73 -5.84 10.48
CA ALA A 340 -27.43 -5.54 9.08
C ALA A 340 -25.93 -5.22 8.89
N ILE A 341 -25.33 -5.74 7.83
CA ILE A 341 -23.90 -5.60 7.54
C ILE A 341 -23.69 -4.74 6.29
N MET A 342 -22.95 -3.65 6.43
CA MET A 342 -22.41 -2.82 5.35
C MET A 342 -21.11 -3.44 4.86
N ALA A 343 -20.98 -3.53 3.54
CA ALA A 343 -19.80 -3.99 2.83
C ALA A 343 -19.66 -3.20 1.52
N CYS A 344 -18.54 -3.39 0.84
CA CYS A 344 -18.42 -2.95 -0.56
C CYS A 344 -17.60 -3.96 -1.35
N THR A 345 -17.65 -3.84 -2.68
CA THR A 345 -16.82 -4.57 -3.63
C THR A 345 -16.14 -3.59 -4.59
N GLY A 346 -15.06 -3.97 -5.28
CA GLY A 346 -14.32 -3.12 -6.23
C GLY A 346 -12.96 -2.68 -5.67
N SER A 347 -12.46 -1.53 -6.12
CA SER A 347 -11.21 -0.93 -5.64
C SER A 347 -11.46 0.38 -4.89
N ASN A 348 -10.50 0.90 -4.13
CA ASN A 348 -10.58 2.27 -3.62
C ASN A 348 -10.03 3.32 -4.60
N SER A 349 -9.87 2.99 -5.89
CA SER A 349 -9.33 3.89 -6.90
C SER A 349 -10.42 4.81 -7.44
N PHE A 350 -10.19 6.13 -7.33
CA PHE A 350 -11.05 7.14 -7.91
C PHE A 350 -11.04 7.06 -9.44
N THR A 351 -9.90 6.73 -10.06
CA THR A 351 -9.78 6.59 -11.52
C THR A 351 -10.42 5.30 -12.03
N ALA A 352 -10.36 4.19 -11.27
CA ALA A 352 -11.01 2.95 -11.68
C ALA A 352 -12.54 3.04 -11.64
N ASN A 353 -13.09 3.84 -10.72
CA ASN A 353 -14.52 4.10 -10.59
C ASN A 353 -15.40 2.83 -10.54
N ASP A 354 -14.96 1.82 -9.77
CA ASP A 354 -15.56 0.48 -9.74
C ASP A 354 -16.09 0.06 -8.34
N VAL A 355 -16.20 1.00 -7.40
CA VAL A 355 -16.78 0.73 -6.07
C VAL A 355 -18.26 0.39 -6.20
N THR A 356 -18.66 -0.73 -5.59
CA THR A 356 -20.06 -1.09 -5.39
C THR A 356 -20.36 -1.24 -3.91
N LEU A 357 -21.30 -0.44 -3.41
CA LEU A 357 -21.78 -0.51 -2.03
C LEU A 357 -22.77 -1.67 -1.87
N ARG A 358 -22.69 -2.36 -0.73
CA ARG A 358 -23.60 -3.45 -0.39
C ARG A 358 -24.05 -3.35 1.07
N ALA A 359 -25.31 -3.69 1.31
CA ALA A 359 -25.79 -3.98 2.65
C ALA A 359 -26.47 -5.36 2.62
N ILE A 360 -26.17 -6.22 3.59
CA ILE A 360 -26.69 -7.58 3.68
C ILE A 360 -27.37 -7.82 5.02
N GLN A 361 -28.19 -8.86 5.10
CA GLN A 361 -29.00 -9.19 6.29
C GLN A 361 -30.07 -8.12 6.62
N LEU A 362 -30.62 -7.48 5.58
CA LEU A 362 -31.74 -6.54 5.71
C LEU A 362 -33.08 -7.33 5.69
N PRO A 363 -34.16 -6.77 6.25
CA PRO A 363 -35.51 -7.23 5.94
C PRO A 363 -35.73 -7.27 4.41
N PRO A 364 -36.14 -8.41 3.82
CA PRO A 364 -36.34 -8.52 2.37
C PRO A 364 -37.48 -7.64 1.85
N GLY A 365 -37.29 -7.02 0.68
CA GLY A 365 -38.32 -6.22 0.01
C GLY A 365 -38.59 -4.86 0.66
N GLU A 366 -37.72 -4.38 1.54
CA GLU A 366 -37.90 -3.13 2.27
C GLU A 366 -37.10 -1.97 1.68
N PHE A 367 -37.69 -0.78 1.76
CA PHE A 367 -37.07 0.44 1.26
C PHE A 367 -35.84 0.81 2.10
N SER A 368 -34.74 1.06 1.41
CA SER A 368 -33.43 1.27 2.00
C SER A 368 -32.66 2.36 1.23
N ILE A 369 -31.74 3.02 1.92
CA ILE A 369 -30.84 4.03 1.34
C ILE A 369 -29.41 3.77 1.80
N PHE A 370 -28.46 3.97 0.91
CA PHE A 370 -27.09 4.25 1.31
C PHE A 370 -26.92 5.75 1.53
N TYR A 371 -26.02 6.12 2.43
CA TYR A 371 -25.61 7.50 2.60
C TYR A 371 -24.16 7.57 3.07
N TYR A 372 -23.54 8.73 2.89
CA TYR A 372 -22.16 8.94 3.27
C TYR A 372 -21.88 10.33 3.84
N GLY A 373 -20.76 10.44 4.55
CA GLY A 373 -20.27 11.68 5.14
C GLY A 373 -18.77 11.63 5.41
N ARG A 374 -18.25 12.67 6.07
CA ARG A 374 -16.79 12.93 6.18
C ARG A 374 -16.21 12.76 7.58
N ALA A 375 -17.04 12.47 8.58
CA ALA A 375 -16.59 12.24 9.94
C ALA A 375 -17.32 11.07 10.56
N PRO A 376 -16.67 10.29 11.45
CA PRO A 376 -17.35 9.30 12.25
C PRO A 376 -18.26 9.99 13.28
N ALA A 377 -19.29 9.28 13.72
CA ALA A 377 -20.14 9.66 14.83
C ALA A 377 -20.64 8.42 15.57
N TYR A 378 -21.39 8.63 16.64
CA TYR A 378 -22.14 7.57 17.29
C TYR A 378 -23.36 8.19 17.97
N ALA A 379 -24.52 8.09 17.32
CA ALA A 379 -25.77 8.67 17.82
C ALA A 379 -26.95 7.71 17.60
N PRO A 380 -27.84 7.51 18.58
CA PRO A 380 -29.03 6.69 18.40
C PRO A 380 -29.89 7.20 17.24
N LEU A 381 -30.35 6.28 16.38
CA LEU A 381 -31.31 6.56 15.31
C LEU A 381 -32.08 5.28 14.98
N GLY A 382 -33.40 5.31 15.00
CA GLY A 382 -34.19 4.10 14.85
C GLY A 382 -33.90 3.11 15.99
N LEU A 383 -33.77 1.83 15.65
CA LEU A 383 -33.33 0.78 16.57
C LEU A 383 -31.80 0.61 16.65
N GLY A 384 -31.05 1.39 15.88
CA GLY A 384 -29.60 1.28 15.77
C GLY A 384 -28.87 2.59 16.05
N TYR A 385 -27.67 2.70 15.48
CA TYR A 385 -26.79 3.84 15.66
C TYR A 385 -26.39 4.41 14.32
N ARG A 386 -26.53 5.73 14.18
CA ARG A 386 -25.90 6.48 13.10
C ARG A 386 -24.44 6.70 13.45
N CYS A 387 -23.56 6.20 12.58
CA CYS A 387 -22.12 6.24 12.79
C CYS A 387 -21.39 7.27 11.93
N ILE A 388 -22.14 8.15 11.27
CA ILE A 388 -21.64 9.19 10.37
C ILE A 388 -22.08 10.56 10.89
N GLY A 389 -21.16 11.53 10.88
CA GLY A 389 -21.35 12.92 11.33
C GLY A 389 -20.71 13.94 10.38
N GLY A 390 -20.28 15.09 10.93
CA GLY A 390 -19.50 16.10 10.19
C GLY A 390 -20.28 17.23 9.53
N GLY A 391 -21.42 17.64 10.08
CA GLY A 391 -22.16 18.83 9.60
C GLY A 391 -23.11 18.59 8.42
N GLY A 392 -23.08 17.40 7.81
CA GLY A 392 -24.03 16.98 6.77
C GLY A 392 -23.70 15.59 6.20
N TYR A 393 -24.64 15.02 5.44
CA TYR A 393 -24.49 13.72 4.78
C TYR A 393 -25.21 13.73 3.43
N THR A 394 -24.65 13.00 2.47
CA THR A 394 -25.25 12.84 1.14
C THR A 394 -26.02 11.53 1.09
N ARG A 395 -27.29 11.60 0.69
CA ARG A 395 -28.15 10.44 0.52
C ARG A 395 -28.10 9.98 -0.93
N LEU A 396 -27.91 8.69 -1.12
CA LEU A 396 -28.01 8.03 -2.43
C LEU A 396 -29.49 7.65 -2.70
N PRO A 397 -29.84 7.26 -3.93
CA PRO A 397 -31.21 6.93 -4.30
C PRO A 397 -31.84 5.88 -3.38
N VAL A 398 -33.17 5.95 -3.23
CA VAL A 398 -33.95 4.94 -2.52
C VAL A 398 -34.05 3.68 -3.37
N LEU A 399 -33.75 2.54 -2.75
CA LEU A 399 -33.76 1.22 -3.36
C LEU A 399 -34.60 0.26 -2.51
N LEU A 400 -34.96 -0.89 -3.09
CA LEU A 400 -35.58 -2.00 -2.37
C LEU A 400 -34.52 -3.08 -2.11
N SER A 401 -34.45 -3.61 -0.89
CA SER A 401 -33.66 -4.80 -0.61
C SER A 401 -34.23 -5.99 -1.40
N GLY A 402 -33.35 -6.82 -1.98
CA GLY A 402 -33.77 -8.01 -2.70
C GLY A 402 -34.37 -9.08 -1.77
N GLY A 403 -34.93 -10.14 -2.36
CA GLY A 403 -35.54 -11.25 -1.61
C GLY A 403 -34.60 -11.97 -0.63
N GLY A 404 -33.28 -11.86 -0.83
CA GLY A 404 -32.26 -12.37 0.10
C GLY A 404 -31.81 -11.37 1.17
N GLY A 405 -32.48 -10.22 1.31
CA GLY A 405 -32.08 -9.18 2.27
C GLY A 405 -30.79 -8.47 1.88
N VAL A 406 -30.55 -8.31 0.58
CA VAL A 406 -29.34 -7.67 0.03
C VAL A 406 -29.71 -6.41 -0.73
N LEU A 407 -29.03 -5.32 -0.41
CA LEU A 407 -29.06 -4.05 -1.13
C LEU A 407 -27.72 -3.86 -1.83
N THR A 408 -27.72 -3.44 -3.09
CA THR A 408 -26.50 -3.21 -3.88
C THR A 408 -26.62 -1.90 -4.63
N TYR A 409 -25.55 -1.10 -4.64
CA TYR A 409 -25.49 0.15 -5.39
C TYR A 409 -24.09 0.39 -5.97
N PRO A 410 -23.91 0.32 -7.30
CA PRO A 410 -22.66 0.74 -7.95
C PRO A 410 -22.52 2.26 -7.81
N LEU A 411 -21.43 2.70 -7.19
CA LEU A 411 -21.18 4.11 -6.90
C LEU A 411 -20.36 4.71 -8.05
N ASP A 412 -20.98 5.59 -8.83
CA ASP A 412 -20.28 6.37 -9.84
C ASP A 412 -19.67 7.64 -9.20
N LEU A 413 -18.37 7.58 -8.93
CA LEU A 413 -17.57 8.64 -8.32
C LEU A 413 -17.49 9.90 -9.21
N HIS A 414 -17.78 9.78 -10.51
CA HIS A 414 -17.78 10.90 -11.45
C HIS A 414 -19.17 11.53 -11.63
N ASN A 415 -20.22 10.94 -11.06
CA ASN A 415 -21.60 11.40 -11.22
C ASN A 415 -22.40 11.29 -9.91
N LEU A 416 -21.83 11.87 -8.84
CA LEU A 416 -22.47 11.88 -7.53
C LEU A 416 -23.63 12.91 -7.48
N PRO A 417 -24.68 12.68 -6.68
CA PRO A 417 -25.79 13.62 -6.53
C PRO A 417 -25.30 15.01 -6.11
N PRO A 418 -25.84 16.12 -6.63
CA PRO A 418 -25.37 17.46 -6.26
C PRO A 418 -25.67 17.77 -4.78
N GLY A 419 -24.70 18.35 -4.07
CA GLY A 419 -24.88 18.78 -2.68
C GLY A 419 -23.59 19.23 -2.01
N PRO A 420 -23.67 19.98 -0.90
CA PRO A 420 -22.50 20.58 -0.22
C PRO A 420 -21.52 19.55 0.37
N HIS A 421 -21.91 18.28 0.48
CA HIS A 421 -21.09 17.19 1.01
C HIS A 421 -20.99 15.99 0.06
N ALA A 422 -21.30 16.20 -1.22
CA ALA A 422 -21.45 15.11 -2.17
C ALA A 422 -20.21 14.86 -3.03
N ALA A 423 -19.29 15.82 -3.14
CA ALA A 423 -18.04 15.57 -3.84
C ALA A 423 -17.17 14.59 -3.04
N ILE A 424 -16.55 13.65 -3.75
CA ILE A 424 -15.50 12.76 -3.27
C ILE A 424 -14.27 13.04 -4.14
N SER A 425 -13.10 13.17 -3.53
CA SER A 425 -11.82 13.42 -4.21
C SER A 425 -10.76 12.38 -3.82
N ILE A 426 -9.72 12.26 -4.65
CA ILE A 426 -8.52 11.48 -4.31
C ILE A 426 -7.91 12.02 -3.00
N GLY A 427 -7.46 11.10 -2.14
CA GLY A 427 -6.92 11.38 -0.81
C GLY A 427 -7.99 11.53 0.28
N GLU A 428 -9.27 11.55 -0.06
CA GLU A 428 -10.34 11.68 0.93
C GLU A 428 -10.76 10.33 1.52
N THR A 429 -11.03 10.33 2.82
CA THR A 429 -11.68 9.21 3.50
C THR A 429 -13.15 9.50 3.70
N ILE A 430 -14.00 8.62 3.17
CA ILE A 430 -15.45 8.76 3.17
C ILE A 430 -16.09 7.62 3.97
N TYR A 431 -17.07 7.94 4.79
CA TYR A 431 -17.79 7.01 5.65
C TYR A 431 -19.14 6.69 5.02
N PHE A 432 -19.46 5.42 4.82
CA PHE A 432 -20.70 4.93 4.21
C PHE A 432 -21.50 4.08 5.21
N GLN A 433 -22.83 4.22 5.19
CA GLN A 433 -23.75 3.44 6.02
C GLN A 433 -25.09 3.25 5.28
N ALA A 434 -25.83 2.19 5.62
CA ALA A 434 -27.17 1.96 5.13
C ALA A 434 -28.21 2.25 6.22
N TRP A 435 -29.31 2.89 5.82
CA TRP A 435 -30.55 2.99 6.59
C TRP A 435 -31.64 2.20 5.86
N TYR A 436 -32.50 1.51 6.59
CA TYR A 436 -33.56 0.71 6.01
C TYR A 436 -34.82 0.70 6.85
N ARG A 437 -35.96 0.46 6.19
CA ARG A 437 -37.23 0.20 6.87
C ARG A 437 -37.24 -1.20 7.46
N ASP A 438 -37.88 -1.29 8.62
CA ASP A 438 -38.07 -2.55 9.33
C ASP A 438 -39.45 -2.59 9.99
N PRO A 439 -40.53 -2.76 9.21
CA PRO A 439 -41.89 -2.71 9.73
C PRO A 439 -42.30 -3.90 10.57
N GLN A 440 -41.55 -5.01 10.54
CA GLN A 440 -41.81 -6.20 11.35
C GLN A 440 -41.15 -6.13 12.74
N ASP A 441 -40.30 -5.13 13.01
CA ASP A 441 -39.67 -4.94 14.32
C ASP A 441 -40.53 -4.06 15.25
N ILE A 442 -40.19 -4.06 16.54
CA ILE A 442 -40.82 -3.18 17.53
C ILE A 442 -40.47 -1.71 17.23
N TYR A 443 -41.38 -0.79 17.56
CA TYR A 443 -41.18 0.64 17.30
C TYR A 443 -39.82 1.13 17.84
N PRO A 444 -39.02 1.89 17.06
CA PRO A 444 -39.30 2.42 15.72
C PRO A 444 -39.05 1.44 14.55
N HIS A 445 -39.88 1.52 13.50
CA HIS A 445 -39.86 0.63 12.32
C HIS A 445 -38.71 0.90 11.31
N ASN A 446 -37.52 1.21 11.80
CA ASN A 446 -36.33 1.38 10.98
C ASN A 446 -35.06 1.12 11.79
N ASN A 447 -34.01 0.74 11.07
CA ASN A 447 -32.73 0.38 11.67
C ASN A 447 -31.57 0.71 10.71
N LEU A 448 -30.32 0.48 11.15
CA LEU A 448 -29.10 0.83 10.43
C LEU A 448 -28.09 -0.33 10.41
N SER A 449 -27.30 -0.40 9.35
CA SER A 449 -26.11 -1.26 9.29
C SER A 449 -24.96 -0.72 10.13
N ASN A 450 -23.85 -1.45 10.26
CA ASN A 450 -22.55 -0.84 10.59
C ASN A 450 -22.21 0.23 9.55
N ALA A 451 -21.23 1.07 9.87
CA ALA A 451 -20.61 1.95 8.88
C ALA A 451 -19.24 1.40 8.47
N ILE A 452 -18.85 1.69 7.23
CA ILE A 452 -17.51 1.44 6.70
C ILE A 452 -16.86 2.77 6.30
N LYS A 453 -15.53 2.86 6.37
CA LYS A 453 -14.73 3.95 5.78
C LYS A 453 -13.96 3.45 4.57
N ILE A 454 -13.89 4.26 3.51
CA ILE A 454 -13.09 4.02 2.31
C ILE A 454 -12.17 5.22 2.11
N SER A 455 -10.88 4.99 1.95
CA SER A 455 -9.90 6.03 1.60
C SER A 455 -9.60 5.95 0.11
N PHE A 456 -10.01 6.97 -0.65
CA PHE A 456 -9.91 6.95 -2.11
C PHE A 456 -8.52 7.35 -2.59
N GLY A 457 -7.87 6.47 -3.36
CA GLY A 457 -6.59 6.72 -4.03
C GLY A 457 -6.76 7.05 -5.51
N PRO A 458 -5.65 7.33 -6.23
CA PRO A 458 -5.66 7.48 -7.68
C PRO A 458 -6.36 6.35 -8.40
#